data_AF-A0A7X9UK21-F1
#
_entry.id   AF-A0A7X9UK21-F1
#
_cell.length_a   1.000
_cell.length_b   1.000
_cell.length_c   1.000
_cell.angle_alpha   90.00
_cell.angle_beta   90.00
_cell.angle_gamma   90.00
#
_symmetry.space_group_name_H-M   'P 1'
#
loop_
_entity.id
_entity.type
_entity.pdbx_description
1 polymer ?
#
loop_
_entity_poly.entity_id
_entity_poly.type
_entity_poly.pdbx_seq_one_letter_code
_entity_poly.pdbx_strand_id
1 'polypeptide(L)'
;MSFTKKRFSESLSVITEFKDDYFTCKNITPSALTSLTLAMKGFFETYNTLHSFNYNLDNFSELQEKQFCEFTDYHENYMQVIIHFHHFIELIIKDALRFHSENLANNLRDSKVKEGGLLQFLRDGRDIGDINFTDKSVEYDKSLNRALALPNSSLQGILIQHKEALEEINTLRNMLLHRGARFLLYKQLDEFVVRMILPLVQDILYKCEELWDGEEIREYWCYDNDYSDIDPIEELTNMSKEEVIDHKAIAFYKAVGSALYQKPVGNLLRSIYEEDLIKQIYDIQDKSKKTCFVCSNDTLFLYPDIDYSSTHKLNKGEHYFKSNKAVCTECGLRLYKDVNEPADYGINEDEGRIWEYTHLIEIN
;
A
#
# COMPACT_ATOMS: atom_id res chain seq x y z
N MET A 1 51.03 -26.67 -9.80
CA MET A 1 49.63 -26.28 -9.50
C MET A 1 49.59 -24.76 -9.40
N SER A 2 49.54 -24.03 -10.51
CA SER A 2 48.33 -23.61 -11.26
C SER A 2 47.25 -22.99 -10.38
N PHE A 3 47.29 -21.67 -10.23
CA PHE A 3 46.10 -20.83 -10.11
C PHE A 3 46.23 -19.62 -11.04
N THR A 4 45.69 -19.84 -12.23
CA THR A 4 44.87 -18.96 -13.07
C THR A 4 44.99 -17.43 -12.88
N LYS A 5 45.54 -16.77 -13.90
CA LYS A 5 45.16 -15.38 -14.26
C LYS A 5 43.69 -15.37 -14.70
N LYS A 6 42.85 -14.59 -14.03
CA LYS A 6 41.79 -13.81 -14.69
C LYS A 6 42.02 -12.34 -14.35
N ARG A 7 42.53 -11.61 -15.34
CA ARG A 7 42.56 -10.14 -15.36
C ARG A 7 41.10 -9.67 -15.38
N PHE A 8 40.66 -8.98 -14.32
CA PHE A 8 39.60 -8.00 -14.46
C PHE A 8 40.25 -6.67 -14.81
N SER A 9 39.67 -6.01 -15.82
CA SER A 9 40.16 -4.82 -16.49
C SER A 9 40.41 -3.66 -15.53
N GLU A 10 41.47 -2.92 -15.84
CA GLU A 10 41.86 -1.64 -15.24
C GLU A 10 40.75 -0.59 -15.48
N SER A 11 39.91 -0.38 -14.46
CA SER A 11 39.24 0.89 -14.13
C SER A 11 38.39 0.66 -12.89
N LEU A 12 39.05 0.48 -11.74
CA LEU A 12 38.39 0.67 -10.46
C LEU A 12 38.14 2.18 -10.31
N SER A 13 37.00 2.64 -10.81
CA SER A 13 36.37 3.84 -10.29
C SER A 13 36.09 3.56 -8.81
N VAL A 14 37.01 3.98 -7.95
CA VAL A 14 36.78 4.04 -6.52
C VAL A 14 35.58 4.97 -6.36
N ILE A 15 34.42 4.42 -6.01
CA ILE A 15 33.27 5.21 -5.59
C ILE A 15 33.74 5.93 -4.33
N THR A 16 34.14 7.18 -4.52
CA THR A 16 34.51 8.10 -3.46
C THR A 16 33.20 8.65 -2.91
N GLU A 17 33.09 8.68 -1.58
CA GLU A 17 31.94 9.06 -0.77
C GLU A 17 30.92 9.93 -1.51
N PHE A 18 29.67 9.45 -1.57
CA PHE A 18 28.55 10.31 -1.88
C PHE A 18 28.51 11.40 -0.81
N LYS A 19 28.50 12.67 -1.22
CA LYS A 19 28.28 13.77 -0.29
C LYS A 19 26.90 13.60 0.31
N ASP A 20 26.87 13.48 1.64
CA ASP A 20 25.69 13.30 2.46
C ASP A 20 24.86 14.60 2.52
N ASP A 21 24.18 14.92 1.42
CA ASP A 21 23.09 15.90 1.43
C ASP A 21 21.82 15.16 1.89
N TYR A 22 21.66 14.96 3.21
CA TYR A 22 20.46 14.35 3.77
C TYR A 22 19.27 15.32 3.68
N PHE A 23 18.24 14.94 2.93
CA PHE A 23 16.93 15.55 3.04
C PHE A 23 16.19 14.89 4.21
N THR A 24 15.80 15.66 5.22
CA THR A 24 14.87 15.20 6.26
C THR A 24 13.52 15.84 6.03
N CYS A 25 12.45 15.07 6.17
CA CYS A 25 11.10 15.59 6.12
C CYS A 25 10.59 15.70 7.56
N LYS A 26 10.78 16.87 8.19
CA LYS A 26 10.13 17.22 9.48
C LYS A 26 10.26 16.10 10.54
N ASN A 27 11.47 15.90 11.05
CA ASN A 27 11.86 14.83 11.99
C ASN A 27 11.65 13.37 11.52
N ILE A 28 11.02 13.15 10.36
CA ILE A 28 10.82 11.82 9.77
C ILE A 28 11.79 11.63 8.61
N THR A 29 12.43 10.46 8.59
CA THR A 29 13.30 10.04 7.49
C THR A 29 12.44 9.81 6.23
N PRO A 30 12.77 10.40 5.06
CA PRO A 30 11.99 10.20 3.84
C PRO A 30 11.84 8.74 3.40
N SER A 31 12.84 7.90 3.72
CA SER A 31 12.76 6.45 3.49
C SER A 31 11.63 5.78 4.27
N ALA A 32 11.24 6.30 5.44
CA ALA A 32 10.09 5.81 6.20
C ALA A 32 8.81 6.05 5.40
N LEU A 33 8.57 7.29 4.96
CA LEU A 33 7.40 7.67 4.16
C LEU A 33 7.35 6.97 2.80
N THR A 34 8.52 6.79 2.17
CA THR A 34 8.65 5.99 0.95
C THR A 34 8.27 4.53 1.20
N SER A 35 8.69 3.95 2.32
CA SER A 35 8.32 2.59 2.69
C SER A 35 6.82 2.47 2.91
N LEU A 36 6.20 3.42 3.62
CA LEU A 36 4.74 3.44 3.77
C LEU A 36 4.03 3.50 2.42
N THR A 37 4.49 4.37 1.51
CA THR A 37 3.95 4.48 0.14
C THR A 37 4.04 3.14 -0.61
N LEU A 38 5.20 2.47 -0.55
CA LEU A 38 5.40 1.17 -1.21
C LEU A 38 4.52 0.07 -0.62
N ALA A 39 4.36 0.05 0.70
CA ALA A 39 3.48 -0.89 1.39
C ALA A 39 2.02 -0.71 0.95
N MET A 40 1.53 0.53 0.92
CA MET A 40 0.17 0.86 0.48
C MET A 40 -0.08 0.49 -0.97
N LYS A 41 0.86 0.81 -1.87
CA LYS A 41 0.79 0.41 -3.29
C LYS A 41 0.70 -1.10 -3.45
N GLY A 42 1.57 -1.84 -2.74
CA GLY A 42 1.54 -3.31 -2.75
C GLY A 42 0.20 -3.86 -2.26
N PHE A 43 -0.36 -3.28 -1.18
CA PHE A 43 -1.64 -3.70 -0.62
C PHE A 43 -2.79 -3.49 -1.61
N PHE A 44 -2.86 -2.31 -2.20
CA PHE A 44 -3.88 -1.97 -3.19
C PHE A 44 -3.80 -2.82 -4.46
N GLU A 45 -2.59 -3.14 -4.93
CA GLU A 45 -2.40 -3.91 -6.16
C GLU A 45 -2.77 -5.39 -6.03
N THR A 46 -2.91 -5.93 -4.82
CA THR A 46 -3.38 -7.31 -4.62
C THR A 46 -4.76 -7.58 -5.24
N TYR A 47 -5.64 -6.57 -5.33
CA TYR A 47 -6.96 -6.70 -5.98
C TYR A 47 -6.81 -6.91 -7.50
N ASN A 48 -6.03 -6.05 -8.16
CA ASN A 48 -5.74 -6.20 -9.59
C ASN A 48 -5.04 -7.53 -9.90
N THR A 49 -4.18 -7.99 -8.98
CA THR A 49 -3.50 -9.28 -9.08
C THR A 49 -4.50 -10.43 -9.08
N LEU A 50 -5.47 -10.43 -8.16
CA LEU A 50 -6.54 -11.43 -8.08
C LEU A 50 -7.25 -11.62 -9.43
N HIS A 51 -7.60 -10.52 -10.08
CA HIS A 51 -8.28 -10.55 -11.38
C HIS A 51 -7.39 -10.88 -12.56
N SER A 52 -6.09 -10.60 -12.48
CA SER A 52 -5.13 -11.01 -13.52
C SER A 52 -5.04 -12.53 -13.67
N PHE A 53 -5.41 -13.28 -12.62
CA PHE A 53 -5.52 -14.75 -12.64
C PHE A 53 -6.96 -15.26 -12.82
N ASN A 54 -7.90 -14.41 -13.25
CA ASN A 54 -9.31 -14.74 -13.48
C ASN A 54 -10.06 -15.25 -12.23
N TYR A 55 -9.61 -14.88 -11.03
CA TYR A 55 -10.42 -15.05 -9.83
C TYR A 55 -11.42 -13.88 -9.68
N ASN A 56 -12.44 -14.13 -8.87
CA ASN A 56 -13.51 -13.19 -8.53
C ASN A 56 -13.96 -13.50 -7.09
N LEU A 57 -14.16 -12.46 -6.28
CA LEU A 57 -14.53 -12.52 -4.87
C LEU A 57 -15.86 -13.24 -4.57
N ASP A 58 -16.87 -13.15 -5.46
CA ASP A 58 -18.16 -13.85 -5.33
C ASP A 58 -18.01 -15.38 -5.24
N ASN A 59 -17.01 -15.91 -5.95
CA ASN A 59 -16.74 -17.35 -6.05
C ASN A 59 -15.34 -17.68 -5.54
N PHE A 60 -14.76 -16.88 -4.65
CA PHE A 60 -13.40 -17.08 -4.14
C PHE A 60 -13.40 -18.00 -2.92
N SER A 61 -13.39 -19.31 -3.18
CA SER A 61 -13.30 -20.32 -2.14
C SER A 61 -11.92 -20.36 -1.47
N GLU A 62 -11.84 -20.94 -0.27
CA GLU A 62 -10.58 -21.12 0.46
C GLU A 62 -9.52 -21.89 -0.37
N LEU A 63 -9.96 -22.84 -1.22
CA LEU A 63 -9.04 -23.58 -2.09
C LEU A 63 -8.46 -22.68 -3.18
N GLN A 64 -9.29 -21.85 -3.82
CA GLN A 64 -8.84 -20.91 -4.85
C GLN A 64 -7.96 -19.82 -4.24
N GLU A 65 -8.25 -19.39 -3.02
CA GLU A 65 -7.44 -18.42 -2.31
C GLU A 65 -6.06 -18.98 -1.96
N LYS A 66 -5.98 -20.25 -1.53
CA LYS A 66 -4.70 -20.96 -1.35
C LYS A 66 -3.91 -21.05 -2.65
N GLN A 67 -4.56 -21.42 -3.76
CA GLN A 67 -3.92 -21.46 -5.08
C GLN A 67 -3.44 -20.08 -5.55
N PHE A 68 -4.27 -19.05 -5.32
CA PHE A 68 -3.92 -17.67 -5.65
C PHE A 68 -2.65 -17.23 -4.92
N CYS A 69 -2.52 -17.64 -3.65
CA CYS A 69 -1.34 -17.35 -2.83
C CYS A 69 -0.09 -18.16 -3.23
N GLU A 70 -0.12 -18.95 -4.30
CA GLU A 70 1.06 -19.60 -4.89
C GLU A 70 1.66 -18.77 -6.05
N PHE A 71 0.93 -17.77 -6.56
CA PHE A 71 1.39 -16.95 -7.68
C PHE A 71 2.45 -15.94 -7.25
N THR A 72 3.46 -15.76 -8.13
CA THR A 72 4.60 -14.87 -7.87
C THR A 72 4.16 -13.42 -7.72
N ASP A 73 3.22 -12.95 -8.53
CA ASP A 73 2.69 -11.59 -8.47
C ASP A 73 2.02 -11.29 -7.11
N TYR A 74 1.33 -12.27 -6.53
CA TYR A 74 0.80 -12.13 -5.16
C TYR A 74 1.93 -12.08 -4.14
N HIS A 75 2.93 -12.95 -4.26
CA HIS A 75 4.10 -12.92 -3.37
C HIS A 75 4.83 -11.58 -3.43
N GLU A 76 5.01 -11.01 -4.62
CA GLU A 76 5.66 -9.71 -4.80
C GLU A 76 4.89 -8.62 -4.05
N ASN A 77 3.58 -8.50 -4.30
CA ASN A 77 2.74 -7.52 -3.60
C ASN A 77 2.71 -7.75 -2.09
N TYR A 78 2.56 -9.00 -1.64
CA TYR A 78 2.60 -9.34 -0.22
C TYR A 78 3.94 -8.97 0.44
N MET A 79 5.06 -9.25 -0.23
CA MET A 79 6.39 -8.89 0.26
C MET A 79 6.54 -7.37 0.34
N GLN A 80 6.05 -6.62 -0.64
CA GLN A 80 6.02 -5.17 -0.59
C GLN A 80 5.26 -4.69 0.66
N VAL A 81 4.09 -5.24 0.93
CA VAL A 81 3.26 -4.90 2.09
C VAL A 81 4.00 -5.15 3.41
N ILE A 82 4.40 -6.40 3.67
CA ILE A 82 4.92 -6.79 4.98
C ILE A 82 6.28 -6.15 5.26
N ILE A 83 7.19 -6.17 4.28
CA ILE A 83 8.55 -5.66 4.48
C ILE A 83 8.52 -4.14 4.67
N HIS A 84 7.75 -3.42 3.85
CA HIS A 84 7.80 -1.97 3.89
C HIS A 84 6.95 -1.37 5.02
N PHE A 85 5.86 -2.00 5.44
CA PHE A 85 5.21 -1.59 6.69
C PHE A 85 6.12 -1.81 7.90
N HIS A 86 6.82 -2.96 7.98
CA HIS A 86 7.78 -3.22 9.06
C HIS A 86 8.93 -2.21 9.02
N HIS A 87 9.48 -1.93 7.84
CA HIS A 87 10.56 -0.97 7.66
C HIS A 87 10.14 0.46 8.02
N PHE A 88 8.94 0.89 7.62
CA PHE A 88 8.35 2.16 8.03
C PHE A 88 8.33 2.27 9.56
N ILE A 89 7.74 1.28 10.25
CA ILE A 89 7.66 1.26 11.72
C ILE A 89 9.06 1.32 12.35
N GLU A 90 10.02 0.54 11.86
CA GLU A 90 11.40 0.55 12.37
C GLU A 90 12.06 1.92 12.26
N LEU A 91 11.90 2.60 11.12
CA LEU A 91 12.48 3.92 10.89
C LEU A 91 11.81 4.99 11.77
N ILE A 92 10.48 4.97 11.88
CA ILE A 92 9.72 5.87 12.75
C ILE A 92 10.16 5.73 14.22
N ILE A 93 10.31 4.49 14.71
CA ILE A 93 10.79 4.26 16.06
C ILE A 93 12.18 4.88 16.24
N LYS A 94 13.09 4.70 15.26
CA LYS A 94 14.44 5.28 15.33
C LYS A 94 14.42 6.80 15.27
N ASP A 95 13.54 7.39 14.47
CA ASP A 95 13.40 8.85 14.37
C ASP A 95 12.92 9.45 15.69
N ALA A 96 11.94 8.82 16.34
CA ALA A 96 11.51 9.22 17.68
C ALA A 96 12.62 9.04 18.74
N LEU A 97 13.42 7.97 18.67
CA LEU A 97 14.59 7.83 19.55
C LEU A 97 15.59 8.98 19.36
N ARG A 98 15.86 9.38 18.10
CA ARG A 98 16.77 10.48 17.75
C ARG A 98 16.25 11.83 18.24
N PHE A 99 14.93 12.02 18.28
CA PHE A 99 14.30 13.20 18.86
C PHE A 99 14.69 13.39 20.33
N HIS A 100 14.71 12.31 21.12
CA HIS A 100 15.14 12.38 22.52
C HIS A 100 16.66 12.48 22.69
N SER A 101 17.42 11.76 21.87
CA SER A 101 18.87 11.88 21.80
C SER A 101 19.38 11.33 20.47
N GLU A 102 20.18 12.13 19.77
CA GLU A 102 20.70 11.85 18.43
C GLU A 102 21.27 10.43 18.27
N ASN A 103 21.93 9.92 19.31
CA ASN A 103 22.60 8.62 19.28
C ASN A 103 21.77 7.46 19.85
N LEU A 104 20.54 7.70 20.32
CA LEU A 104 19.74 6.66 20.97
C LEU A 104 19.23 5.59 20.00
N ALA A 105 19.21 5.90 18.70
CA ALA A 105 18.99 4.92 17.63
C ALA A 105 20.25 4.11 17.26
N ASN A 106 21.40 4.34 17.91
CA ASN A 106 22.67 3.71 17.57
C ASN A 106 23.10 2.64 18.59
N ASN A 107 23.93 1.68 18.15
CA ASN A 107 24.47 0.66 19.03
C ASN A 107 25.40 1.29 20.06
N LEU A 108 25.40 0.73 21.27
CA LEU A 108 26.36 1.09 22.30
C LEU A 108 27.78 0.74 21.82
N ARG A 109 28.71 1.68 21.98
CA ARG A 109 30.14 1.39 21.87
C ARG A 109 30.52 0.56 23.10
N ASP A 110 31.55 -0.28 23.00
CA ASP A 110 32.06 -1.08 24.13
C ASP A 110 32.21 -0.21 25.39
N SER A 111 31.18 -0.23 26.24
CA SER A 111 30.99 0.71 27.33
C SER A 111 30.61 -0.05 28.59
N LYS A 112 30.82 0.60 29.74
CA LYS A 112 30.45 0.04 31.05
C LYS A 112 28.94 -0.23 31.16
N VAL A 113 28.13 0.45 30.34
CA VAL A 113 26.68 0.33 30.32
C VAL A 113 26.28 -0.66 29.23
N LYS A 114 25.63 -1.76 29.64
CA LYS A 114 25.01 -2.72 28.72
C LYS A 114 23.58 -2.27 28.40
N GLU A 115 22.95 -2.90 27.41
CA GLU A 115 21.58 -2.60 26.97
C GLU A 115 20.58 -2.55 28.13
N GLY A 116 20.56 -3.55 29.02
CA GLY A 116 19.66 -3.53 30.18
C GLY A 116 19.93 -2.37 31.15
N GLY A 117 21.18 -1.91 31.24
CA GLY A 117 21.54 -0.70 31.96
C GLY A 117 20.94 0.52 31.30
N LEU A 118 21.14 0.70 29.99
CA LEU A 118 20.55 1.80 29.21
C LEU A 118 19.03 1.87 29.38
N LEU A 119 18.32 0.73 29.25
CA LEU A 119 16.87 0.70 29.45
C LEU A 119 16.45 1.17 30.84
N GLN A 120 17.23 0.85 31.88
CA GLN A 120 16.98 1.35 33.22
C GLN A 120 17.24 2.85 33.32
N PHE A 121 18.32 3.37 32.73
CA PHE A 121 18.58 4.81 32.65
C PHE A 121 17.41 5.57 32.00
N LEU A 122 16.90 5.06 30.87
CA LEU A 122 15.76 5.65 30.17
C LEU A 122 14.52 5.66 31.07
N ARG A 123 14.15 4.53 31.67
CA ARG A 123 12.98 4.42 32.57
C ARG A 123 13.05 5.35 33.78
N ASP A 124 14.25 5.52 34.32
CA ASP A 124 14.49 6.40 35.47
C ASP A 124 14.53 7.89 35.07
N GLY A 125 14.45 8.21 33.76
CA GLY A 125 14.62 9.58 33.25
C GLY A 125 16.01 10.15 33.50
N ARG A 126 17.03 9.29 33.60
CA ARG A 126 18.41 9.71 33.85
C ARG A 126 19.07 10.21 32.57
N ASP A 127 19.99 11.17 32.73
CA ASP A 127 20.81 11.65 31.63
C ASP A 127 21.69 10.52 31.06
N ILE A 128 21.74 10.47 29.73
CA ILE A 128 22.50 9.48 28.95
C ILE A 128 23.69 10.11 28.21
N GLY A 129 24.01 11.39 28.44
CA GLY A 129 25.08 12.11 27.74
C GLY A 129 26.48 11.48 27.86
N ASP A 130 26.76 10.79 28.96
CA ASP A 130 28.04 10.08 29.18
C ASP A 130 28.08 8.68 28.54
N ILE A 131 26.97 8.22 27.96
CA ILE A 131 26.89 6.90 27.31
C ILE A 131 27.50 7.01 25.91
N ASN A 132 28.49 6.17 25.64
CA ASN A 132 29.15 6.14 24.35
C ASN A 132 28.40 5.24 23.36
N PHE A 133 28.06 5.80 22.21
CA PHE A 133 27.43 5.10 21.08
C PHE A 133 28.42 4.95 19.91
N THR A 134 28.11 4.04 19.00
CA THR A 134 28.74 3.90 17.68
C THR A 134 27.91 4.64 16.63
N ASP A 135 28.38 4.71 15.39
CA ASP A 135 27.59 5.26 14.27
C ASP A 135 26.65 4.20 13.63
N LYS A 136 26.65 2.96 14.15
CA LYS A 136 25.84 1.86 13.60
C LYS A 136 24.46 1.85 14.25
N SER A 137 23.41 2.03 13.46
CA SER A 137 22.01 1.89 13.91
C SER A 137 21.75 0.56 14.63
N VAL A 138 20.90 0.58 15.64
CA VAL A 138 20.35 -0.65 16.24
C VAL A 138 19.34 -1.33 15.30
N GLU A 139 19.11 -2.62 15.53
CA GLU A 139 18.06 -3.41 14.90
C GLU A 139 16.69 -3.17 15.56
N TYR A 140 15.61 -3.54 14.85
CA TYR A 140 14.22 -3.39 15.27
C TYR A 140 13.95 -3.69 16.75
N ASP A 141 14.23 -4.89 17.23
CA ASP A 141 13.89 -5.30 18.60
C ASP A 141 14.56 -4.40 19.67
N LYS A 142 15.80 -3.96 19.42
CA LYS A 142 16.49 -3.04 20.33
C LYS A 142 15.86 -1.65 20.27
N SER A 143 15.55 -1.14 19.06
CA SER A 143 14.89 0.16 18.92
C SER A 143 13.52 0.18 19.59
N LEU A 144 12.71 -0.87 19.41
CA LEU A 144 11.40 -1.03 20.04
C LEU A 144 11.52 -1.06 21.57
N ASN A 145 12.44 -1.86 22.11
CA ASN A 145 12.65 -1.93 23.56
C ASN A 145 13.10 -0.60 24.17
N ARG A 146 13.93 0.17 23.47
CA ARG A 146 14.34 1.52 23.89
C ARG A 146 13.15 2.49 23.87
N ALA A 147 12.34 2.47 22.81
CA ALA A 147 11.17 3.34 22.71
C ALA A 147 10.13 3.02 23.79
N LEU A 148 9.92 1.73 24.08
CA LEU A 148 9.08 1.27 25.19
C LEU A 148 9.64 1.62 26.58
N ALA A 149 10.92 2.00 26.68
CA ALA A 149 11.55 2.42 27.92
C ALA A 149 11.60 3.96 28.10
N LEU A 150 11.20 4.74 27.10
CA LEU A 150 11.17 6.20 27.17
C LEU A 150 9.99 6.68 28.04
N PRO A 151 10.22 7.41 29.13
CA PRO A 151 9.15 7.92 29.97
C PRO A 151 8.45 9.10 29.31
N ASN A 152 7.12 9.16 29.43
CA ASN A 152 6.28 10.25 28.89
C ASN A 152 6.42 10.46 27.37
N SER A 153 6.77 9.43 26.63
CA SER A 153 6.81 9.47 25.16
C SER A 153 5.41 9.16 24.61
N SER A 154 4.95 9.98 23.66
CA SER A 154 3.67 9.72 22.98
C SER A 154 3.77 8.47 22.11
N LEU A 155 4.94 8.26 21.47
CA LEU A 155 5.26 7.02 20.77
C LEU A 155 5.15 5.80 21.70
N GLN A 156 5.67 5.86 22.93
CA GLN A 156 5.55 4.74 23.87
C GLN A 156 4.08 4.33 24.07
N GLY A 157 3.17 5.30 24.25
CA GLY A 157 1.74 5.05 24.39
C GLY A 157 1.15 4.34 23.17
N ILE A 158 1.47 4.82 21.97
CA ILE A 158 1.04 4.23 20.69
C ILE A 158 1.57 2.79 20.56
N LEU A 159 2.85 2.56 20.84
CA LEU A 159 3.46 1.23 20.72
C LEU A 159 2.84 0.21 21.70
N ILE A 160 2.48 0.62 22.91
CA ILE A 160 1.79 -0.23 23.88
C ILE A 160 0.37 -0.56 23.39
N GLN A 161 -0.36 0.44 22.88
CA GLN A 161 -1.72 0.27 22.37
C GLN A 161 -1.77 -0.72 21.19
N HIS A 162 -0.78 -0.67 20.30
CA HIS A 162 -0.72 -1.48 19.07
C HIS A 162 0.28 -2.63 19.15
N LYS A 163 0.55 -3.13 20.37
CA LYS A 163 1.54 -4.18 20.61
C LYS A 163 1.32 -5.42 19.74
N GLU A 164 0.08 -5.86 19.58
CA GLU A 164 -0.25 -7.05 18.79
C GLU A 164 0.12 -6.87 17.31
N ALA A 165 -0.15 -5.69 16.73
CA ALA A 165 0.24 -5.36 15.36
C ALA A 165 1.77 -5.40 15.17
N LEU A 166 2.52 -4.87 16.14
CA LEU A 166 3.99 -4.85 16.13
C LEU A 166 4.61 -6.25 16.25
N GLU A 167 4.01 -7.12 17.06
CA GLU A 167 4.44 -8.51 17.23
C GLU A 167 4.14 -9.34 15.97
N GLU A 168 2.94 -9.19 15.42
CA GLU A 168 2.51 -9.94 14.23
C GLU A 168 3.31 -9.51 13.00
N ILE A 169 3.48 -8.21 12.74
CA ILE A 169 4.25 -7.76 11.56
C ILE A 169 5.72 -8.18 11.63
N ASN A 170 6.33 -8.14 12.82
CA ASN A 170 7.71 -8.63 13.00
C ASN A 170 7.79 -10.15 12.77
N THR A 171 6.78 -10.90 13.20
CA THR A 171 6.67 -12.34 12.95
C THR A 171 6.56 -12.63 11.46
N LEU A 172 5.65 -11.97 10.75
CA LEU A 172 5.46 -12.10 9.30
C LEU A 172 6.75 -11.74 8.53
N ARG A 173 7.39 -10.61 8.87
CA ARG A 173 8.65 -10.17 8.25
C ARG A 173 9.77 -11.19 8.47
N ASN A 174 9.92 -11.72 9.69
CA ASN A 174 10.94 -12.72 9.98
C ASN A 174 10.68 -14.05 9.26
N MET A 175 9.41 -14.46 9.12
CA MET A 175 9.06 -15.65 8.33
C MET A 175 9.39 -15.47 6.85
N LEU A 176 9.06 -14.32 6.27
CA LEU A 176 9.39 -13.99 4.89
C LEU A 176 10.90 -13.97 4.64
N LEU A 177 11.64 -13.16 5.40
CA LEU A 177 13.06 -12.91 5.11
C LEU A 177 14.00 -14.03 5.53
N HIS A 178 13.68 -14.78 6.60
CA HIS A 178 14.60 -15.76 7.17
C HIS A 178 14.19 -17.21 6.92
N ARG A 179 12.87 -17.46 6.77
CA ARG A 179 12.36 -18.82 6.58
C ARG A 179 11.86 -19.07 5.17
N GLY A 180 11.69 -18.02 4.34
CA GLY A 180 11.10 -18.12 3.01
C GLY A 180 9.70 -18.75 3.05
N ALA A 181 8.97 -18.57 4.15
CA ALA A 181 7.80 -19.39 4.46
C ALA A 181 6.55 -18.55 4.75
N ARG A 182 5.42 -19.08 4.23
CA ARG A 182 4.01 -18.76 4.51
C ARG A 182 3.59 -17.31 4.26
N PHE A 183 2.74 -17.16 3.26
CA PHE A 183 2.00 -15.95 2.94
C PHE A 183 0.64 -16.01 3.67
N LEU A 184 0.13 -14.87 4.13
CA LEU A 184 -1.27 -14.80 4.53
C LEU A 184 -2.14 -15.02 3.29
N LEU A 185 -3.31 -15.64 3.50
CA LEU A 185 -4.34 -15.66 2.47
C LEU A 185 -4.80 -14.23 2.15
N TYR A 186 -5.34 -14.00 0.96
CA TYR A 186 -5.74 -12.66 0.50
C TYR A 186 -6.65 -11.92 1.51
N LYS A 187 -7.70 -12.59 1.99
CA LYS A 187 -8.64 -12.07 3.01
C LYS A 187 -7.97 -11.90 4.37
N GLN A 188 -7.02 -12.76 4.72
CA GLN A 188 -6.24 -12.60 5.96
C GLN A 188 -5.30 -11.40 5.89
N LEU A 189 -4.74 -11.10 4.71
CA LEU A 189 -3.96 -9.89 4.47
C LEU A 189 -4.84 -8.64 4.59
N ASP A 190 -6.06 -8.68 4.05
CA ASP A 190 -7.06 -7.60 4.21
C ASP A 190 -7.32 -7.31 5.67
N GLU A 191 -7.69 -8.32 6.44
CA GLU A 191 -7.97 -8.18 7.86
C GLU A 191 -6.75 -7.68 8.63
N PHE A 192 -5.57 -8.23 8.35
CA PHE A 192 -4.33 -7.80 9.00
C PHE A 192 -4.02 -6.32 8.74
N VAL A 193 -4.07 -5.89 7.47
CA VAL A 193 -3.76 -4.50 7.12
C VAL A 193 -4.82 -3.56 7.67
N VAL A 194 -6.11 -3.87 7.48
CA VAL A 194 -7.22 -2.99 7.85
C VAL A 194 -7.42 -2.92 9.37
N ARG A 195 -7.39 -4.05 10.08
CA ARG A 195 -7.66 -4.07 11.53
C ARG A 195 -6.47 -3.70 12.39
N MET A 196 -5.26 -4.02 11.95
CA MET A 196 -4.07 -3.91 12.80
C MET A 196 -3.11 -2.84 12.31
N ILE A 197 -2.76 -2.85 11.03
CA ILE A 197 -1.70 -1.97 10.51
C ILE A 197 -2.17 -0.54 10.28
N LEU A 198 -3.29 -0.32 9.59
CA LEU A 198 -3.78 1.03 9.30
C LEU A 198 -4.05 1.84 10.58
N PRO A 199 -4.70 1.30 11.63
CA PRO A 199 -4.86 2.02 12.89
C PRO A 199 -3.53 2.40 13.54
N LEU A 200 -2.54 1.50 13.52
CA LEU A 200 -1.19 1.79 14.02
C LEU A 200 -0.52 2.92 13.22
N VAL A 201 -0.57 2.85 11.88
CA VAL A 201 -0.01 3.89 11.00
C VAL A 201 -0.67 5.24 11.26
N GLN A 202 -2.00 5.28 11.39
CA GLN A 202 -2.75 6.51 11.67
C GLN A 202 -2.35 7.12 13.03
N ASP A 203 -2.24 6.30 14.06
CA ASP A 203 -1.81 6.77 15.38
C ASP A 203 -0.35 7.28 15.35
N ILE A 204 0.55 6.58 14.64
CA ILE A 204 1.93 7.04 14.45
C ILE A 204 1.97 8.40 13.73
N LEU A 205 1.25 8.55 12.62
CA LEU A 205 1.37 9.74 11.77
C LEU A 205 0.68 10.98 12.37
N TYR A 206 -0.40 10.78 13.14
CA TYR A 206 -1.25 11.89 13.57
C TYR A 206 -1.34 12.09 15.09
N LYS A 207 -0.80 11.16 15.90
CA LYS A 207 -0.80 11.27 17.37
C LYS A 207 0.60 11.25 17.99
N CYS A 208 1.65 11.01 17.20
CA CYS A 208 3.02 10.98 17.69
C CYS A 208 3.64 12.38 17.72
N GLU A 209 3.65 13.02 18.88
CA GLU A 209 4.16 14.39 19.10
C GLU A 209 5.67 14.53 18.83
N GLU A 210 6.46 13.47 19.01
CA GLU A 210 7.90 13.49 18.73
C GLU A 210 8.21 13.63 17.22
N LEU A 211 7.25 13.25 16.38
CA LEU A 211 7.42 13.21 14.93
C LEU A 211 6.70 14.37 14.23
N TRP A 212 5.78 15.05 14.92
CA TRP A 212 4.89 16.02 14.29
C TRP A 212 4.82 17.37 15.03
N ASP A 213 4.98 18.46 14.28
CA ASP A 213 4.88 19.84 14.75
C ASP A 213 3.61 20.57 14.29
N GLY A 214 2.67 19.86 13.65
CA GLY A 214 1.35 20.37 13.28
C GLY A 214 1.18 20.83 11.83
N GLU A 215 2.14 20.56 10.93
CA GLU A 215 1.97 20.78 9.49
C GLU A 215 1.13 19.65 8.83
N GLU A 216 1.16 19.45 7.50
CA GLU A 216 0.45 18.35 6.81
C GLU A 216 1.42 17.25 6.29
N ILE A 217 1.28 16.00 6.78
CA ILE A 217 2.18 14.87 6.47
C ILE A 217 1.75 14.14 5.20
N ARG A 218 0.46 14.26 4.88
CA ARG A 218 -0.19 13.57 3.76
C ARG A 218 0.52 13.85 2.44
N GLU A 219 0.99 15.07 2.20
CA GLU A 219 1.68 15.48 0.97
C GLU A 219 2.93 14.64 0.63
N TYR A 220 3.55 13.99 1.63
CA TYR A 220 4.82 13.28 1.44
C TYR A 220 4.69 11.78 1.18
N TRP A 221 3.55 11.18 1.53
CA TRP A 221 3.36 9.73 1.44
C TRP A 221 2.02 9.32 0.82
N CYS A 222 1.01 10.18 0.91
CA CYS A 222 -0.32 9.92 0.40
C CYS A 222 -0.46 10.46 -1.03
N TYR A 223 -1.43 9.92 -1.75
CA TYR A 223 -1.88 10.48 -3.02
C TYR A 223 -2.56 11.85 -2.82
N ASP A 224 -2.61 12.60 -3.91
CA ASP A 224 -3.50 13.75 -4.05
C ASP A 224 -4.93 13.24 -4.25
N ASN A 225 -5.88 13.79 -3.48
CA ASN A 225 -7.28 13.35 -3.46
C ASN A 225 -8.25 14.46 -3.94
N ASP A 226 -7.75 15.52 -4.58
CA ASP A 226 -8.55 16.70 -4.96
C ASP A 226 -9.75 16.38 -5.89
N TYR A 227 -9.73 15.24 -6.56
CA TYR A 227 -10.70 14.86 -7.60
C TYR A 227 -11.56 13.63 -7.26
N SER A 228 -11.33 13.03 -6.09
CA SER A 228 -12.04 11.81 -5.66
C SER A 228 -12.89 12.13 -4.45
N ASP A 229 -14.18 11.83 -4.56
CA ASP A 229 -15.16 12.01 -3.48
C ASP A 229 -14.92 11.06 -2.29
N ILE A 230 -14.00 10.10 -2.44
CA ILE A 230 -13.66 9.07 -1.46
C ILE A 230 -12.17 9.10 -1.15
N ASP A 231 -11.83 9.04 0.14
CA ASP A 231 -10.47 8.73 0.61
C ASP A 231 -10.40 7.23 1.03
N PRO A 232 -9.84 6.34 0.19
CA PRO A 232 -9.83 4.92 0.49
C PRO A 232 -9.06 4.57 1.77
N ILE A 233 -8.06 5.35 2.18
CA ILE A 233 -7.33 5.08 3.44
C ILE A 233 -8.20 5.40 4.65
N GLU A 234 -8.95 6.50 4.59
CA GLU A 234 -9.89 6.87 5.65
C GLU A 234 -11.01 5.83 5.76
N GLU A 235 -11.62 5.44 4.64
CA GLU A 235 -12.67 4.42 4.61
C GLU A 235 -12.19 3.08 5.16
N LEU A 236 -11.03 2.59 4.70
CA LEU A 236 -10.44 1.37 5.24
C LEU A 236 -10.15 1.48 6.74
N THR A 237 -9.66 2.63 7.21
CA THR A 237 -9.41 2.86 8.64
C THR A 237 -10.71 2.83 9.45
N ASN A 238 -11.80 3.37 8.92
CA ASN A 238 -13.11 3.33 9.57
C ASN A 238 -13.65 1.89 9.69
N MET A 239 -13.44 1.08 8.65
CA MET A 239 -13.81 -0.35 8.64
C MET A 239 -13.07 -1.19 9.70
N SER A 240 -11.92 -0.74 10.20
CA SER A 240 -11.16 -1.46 11.23
C SER A 240 -11.97 -1.76 12.51
N LYS A 241 -12.99 -0.92 12.78
CA LYS A 241 -13.85 -0.99 13.97
C LYS A 241 -15.09 -1.88 13.77
N GLU A 242 -15.35 -2.34 12.57
CA GLU A 242 -16.53 -3.15 12.26
C GLU A 242 -16.37 -4.58 12.79
N GLU A 243 -17.48 -5.19 13.22
CA GLU A 243 -17.46 -6.57 13.72
C GLU A 243 -17.15 -7.56 12.60
N VAL A 244 -17.73 -7.34 11.41
CA VAL A 244 -17.53 -8.16 10.21
C VAL A 244 -16.91 -7.28 9.14
N ILE A 245 -15.80 -7.73 8.56
CA ILE A 245 -15.14 -7.01 7.47
C ILE A 245 -15.80 -7.33 6.13
N ASP A 246 -16.16 -6.30 5.39
CA ASP A 246 -16.61 -6.43 4.00
C ASP A 246 -15.41 -6.43 3.03
N HIS A 247 -15.00 -7.63 2.60
CA HIS A 247 -13.92 -7.78 1.62
C HIS A 247 -14.22 -7.18 0.24
N LYS A 248 -15.50 -7.00 -0.13
CA LYS A 248 -15.85 -6.33 -1.39
C LYS A 248 -15.64 -4.83 -1.29
N ALA A 249 -16.01 -4.23 -0.17
CA ALA A 249 -15.71 -2.84 0.11
C ALA A 249 -14.19 -2.61 0.13
N ILE A 250 -13.42 -3.48 0.81
CA ILE A 250 -11.95 -3.40 0.79
C ILE A 250 -11.42 -3.48 -0.64
N ALA A 251 -11.92 -4.42 -1.45
CA ALA A 251 -11.50 -4.56 -2.84
C ALA A 251 -11.80 -3.31 -3.69
N PHE A 252 -12.96 -2.68 -3.48
CA PHE A 252 -13.29 -1.41 -4.11
C PHE A 252 -12.30 -0.31 -3.70
N TYR A 253 -12.04 -0.14 -2.40
CA TYR A 253 -11.09 0.88 -1.91
C TYR A 253 -9.65 0.61 -2.35
N LYS A 254 -9.26 -0.66 -2.50
CA LYS A 254 -7.97 -1.03 -3.10
C LYS A 254 -7.88 -0.59 -4.56
N ALA A 255 -8.93 -0.78 -5.35
CA ALA A 255 -8.95 -0.35 -6.74
C ALA A 255 -8.83 1.18 -6.88
N VAL A 256 -9.60 1.92 -6.08
CA VAL A 256 -9.54 3.38 -6.00
C VAL A 256 -8.16 3.84 -5.55
N GLY A 257 -7.64 3.25 -4.47
CA GLY A 257 -6.33 3.56 -3.93
C GLY A 257 -5.18 3.28 -4.92
N SER A 258 -5.24 2.17 -5.66
CA SER A 258 -4.26 1.88 -6.73
C SER A 258 -4.29 2.96 -7.81
N ALA A 259 -5.48 3.40 -8.22
CA ALA A 259 -5.65 4.46 -9.21
C ALA A 259 -5.16 5.83 -8.72
N LEU A 260 -5.37 6.19 -7.45
CA LEU A 260 -4.89 7.45 -6.87
C LEU A 260 -3.36 7.48 -6.71
N TYR A 261 -2.75 6.35 -6.33
CA TYR A 261 -1.29 6.23 -6.25
C TYR A 261 -0.60 6.14 -7.60
N GLN A 262 -1.34 5.86 -8.68
CA GLN A 262 -0.90 6.04 -10.05
C GLN A 262 -1.05 7.52 -10.41
N LYS A 263 0.07 8.25 -10.50
CA LYS A 263 0.04 9.59 -11.11
C LYS A 263 -0.55 9.45 -12.53
N PRO A 264 -1.44 10.35 -12.98
CA PRO A 264 -2.05 10.27 -14.30
C PRO A 264 -0.94 10.08 -15.33
N VAL A 265 -0.96 8.92 -15.97
CA VAL A 265 0.12 8.51 -16.86
C VAL A 265 -0.16 9.19 -18.18
N GLY A 266 0.19 10.48 -18.28
CA GLY A 266 0.00 11.26 -19.50
C GLY A 266 0.39 10.45 -20.74
N ASN A 267 -0.60 10.20 -21.61
CA ASN A 267 -0.53 9.49 -22.89
C ASN A 267 0.07 8.05 -22.94
N LEU A 268 0.69 7.52 -21.87
CA LEU A 268 1.38 6.21 -21.95
C LEU A 268 0.41 5.02 -21.87
N LEU A 269 -0.65 5.12 -21.04
CA LEU A 269 -1.69 4.08 -20.94
C LEU A 269 -2.47 3.92 -22.26
N ARG A 270 -2.55 4.99 -23.06
CA ARG A 270 -3.20 4.96 -24.37
C ARG A 270 -2.57 3.90 -25.27
N SER A 271 -1.25 3.77 -25.29
CA SER A 271 -0.55 2.78 -26.14
C SER A 271 -0.65 1.31 -25.68
N ILE A 272 -0.86 1.04 -24.37
CA ILE A 272 -0.90 -0.34 -23.84
C ILE A 272 -2.29 -0.98 -24.09
N TYR A 273 -3.34 -0.17 -24.11
CA TYR A 273 -4.69 -0.63 -24.41
C TYR A 273 -4.99 -0.68 -25.92
N GLU A 274 -4.10 -0.20 -26.79
CA GLU A 274 -4.40 -0.10 -28.23
C GLU A 274 -4.31 -1.44 -29.00
N GLU A 275 -3.61 -2.48 -28.52
CA GLU A 275 -3.43 -3.68 -29.36
C GLU A 275 -4.52 -4.76 -29.25
N ASP A 276 -5.20 -4.91 -28.11
CA ASP A 276 -6.31 -5.89 -27.97
C ASP A 276 -7.72 -5.28 -28.08
N LEU A 277 -7.87 -3.98 -27.79
CA LEU A 277 -9.16 -3.29 -27.75
C LEU A 277 -9.62 -2.82 -29.14
N ILE A 278 -8.69 -2.38 -29.99
CA ILE A 278 -8.99 -1.75 -31.30
C ILE A 278 -9.73 -2.69 -32.26
N LYS A 279 -9.62 -4.02 -32.12
CA LYS A 279 -10.33 -4.96 -33.02
C LYS A 279 -11.79 -5.22 -32.66
N GLN A 280 -12.25 -4.92 -31.44
CA GLN A 280 -13.66 -5.10 -31.03
C GLN A 280 -14.40 -3.77 -30.81
N ILE A 281 -13.68 -2.66 -30.73
CA ILE A 281 -14.20 -1.36 -30.30
C ILE A 281 -14.90 -0.53 -31.40
N TYR A 282 -14.72 -0.83 -32.68
CA TYR A 282 -15.12 0.09 -33.76
C TYR A 282 -16.63 0.43 -33.89
N ASP A 283 -17.54 -0.20 -33.14
CA ASP A 283 -18.99 0.10 -33.18
C ASP A 283 -19.61 0.63 -31.87
N ILE A 284 -18.89 0.70 -30.74
CA ILE A 284 -19.44 1.10 -29.42
C ILE A 284 -18.81 2.41 -28.87
N GLN A 285 -17.82 2.97 -29.57
CA GLN A 285 -16.84 3.95 -29.05
C GLN A 285 -17.35 5.20 -28.32
N ASP A 286 -18.57 5.66 -28.54
CA ASP A 286 -19.02 6.94 -27.98
C ASP A 286 -20.07 6.82 -26.86
N LYS A 287 -20.62 5.61 -26.63
CA LYS A 287 -21.83 5.46 -25.78
C LYS A 287 -21.62 4.78 -24.42
N SER A 288 -20.54 4.00 -24.22
CA SER A 288 -20.21 3.36 -22.92
C SER A 288 -19.19 4.12 -22.05
N LYS A 289 -18.94 5.37 -22.42
CA LYS A 289 -17.98 6.27 -21.78
C LYS A 289 -18.66 7.00 -20.63
N LYS A 290 -18.08 6.90 -19.43
CA LYS A 290 -18.51 7.64 -18.23
C LYS A 290 -17.39 8.53 -17.70
N THR A 291 -17.78 9.53 -16.92
CA THR A 291 -16.86 10.29 -16.08
C THR A 291 -16.31 9.37 -15.00
N CYS A 292 -14.99 9.34 -14.84
CA CYS A 292 -14.34 8.55 -13.81
C CYS A 292 -14.41 9.29 -12.47
N PHE A 293 -15.03 8.70 -11.46
CA PHE A 293 -15.16 9.26 -10.11
C PHE A 293 -13.85 9.33 -9.30
N VAL A 294 -12.71 8.94 -9.89
CA VAL A 294 -11.38 9.05 -9.26
C VAL A 294 -10.57 10.21 -9.83
N CYS A 295 -10.62 10.42 -11.16
CA CYS A 295 -9.84 11.47 -11.82
C CYS A 295 -10.70 12.54 -12.51
N SER A 296 -12.03 12.46 -12.35
CA SER A 296 -13.05 13.34 -12.94
C SER A 296 -13.01 13.50 -14.46
N ASN A 297 -12.24 12.67 -15.18
CA ASN A 297 -12.16 12.69 -16.63
C ASN A 297 -13.16 11.72 -17.26
N ASP A 298 -13.72 12.10 -18.41
CA ASP A 298 -14.49 11.19 -19.26
C ASP A 298 -13.52 10.19 -19.89
N THR A 299 -13.16 9.14 -19.15
CA THR A 299 -12.19 8.12 -19.56
C THR A 299 -12.50 6.75 -18.97
N LEU A 300 -13.63 6.59 -18.27
CA LEU A 300 -14.10 5.32 -17.71
C LEU A 300 -14.89 4.53 -18.75
N PHE A 301 -14.36 3.38 -19.16
CA PHE A 301 -14.98 2.48 -20.12
C PHE A 301 -15.63 1.31 -19.42
N LEU A 302 -16.90 1.04 -19.77
CA LEU A 302 -17.65 -0.13 -19.29
C LEU A 302 -17.58 -1.25 -20.33
N TYR A 303 -17.23 -2.47 -19.88
CA TYR A 303 -17.11 -3.65 -20.71
C TYR A 303 -18.35 -4.53 -20.54
N PRO A 304 -19.27 -4.54 -21.53
CA PRO A 304 -20.49 -5.33 -21.42
C PRO A 304 -20.19 -6.84 -21.48
N ASP A 305 -20.95 -7.60 -20.71
CA ASP A 305 -21.01 -9.07 -20.74
C ASP A 305 -21.82 -9.50 -21.97
N ILE A 306 -21.24 -9.39 -23.17
CA ILE A 306 -21.89 -9.77 -24.44
C ILE A 306 -21.44 -11.18 -24.84
N ASP A 307 -22.40 -12.10 -24.91
CA ASP A 307 -22.18 -13.41 -25.52
C ASP A 307 -22.20 -13.30 -27.05
N TYR A 308 -21.03 -13.06 -27.65
CA TYR A 308 -20.84 -12.99 -29.09
C TYR A 308 -21.07 -14.32 -29.84
N SER A 309 -21.32 -15.43 -29.12
CA SER A 309 -21.57 -16.73 -29.76
C SER A 309 -22.95 -16.82 -30.41
N SER A 310 -23.87 -15.92 -30.05
CA SER A 310 -25.18 -15.79 -30.67
C SER A 310 -25.19 -14.56 -31.58
N THR A 311 -25.79 -14.70 -32.76
CA THR A 311 -25.97 -13.60 -33.72
C THR A 311 -26.98 -12.60 -33.18
N HIS A 312 -26.59 -11.84 -32.14
CA HIS A 312 -27.36 -10.75 -31.59
C HIS A 312 -27.37 -9.62 -32.62
N LYS A 313 -28.38 -9.63 -33.49
CA LYS A 313 -28.80 -8.45 -34.22
C LYS A 313 -29.36 -7.47 -33.19
N LEU A 314 -28.51 -6.57 -32.69
CA LEU A 314 -28.95 -5.46 -31.86
C LEU A 314 -29.93 -4.62 -32.70
N ASN A 315 -31.20 -4.64 -32.32
CA ASN A 315 -32.22 -3.83 -32.98
C ASN A 315 -32.14 -2.38 -32.49
N LYS A 316 -32.66 -1.42 -33.25
CA LYS A 316 -32.77 -0.02 -32.78
C LYS A 316 -33.65 0.05 -31.52
N GLY A 317 -33.19 0.72 -30.46
CA GLY A 317 -33.94 0.87 -29.21
C GLY A 317 -33.05 1.04 -27.97
N GLU A 318 -33.69 1.18 -26.81
CA GLU A 318 -33.03 1.12 -25.50
C GLU A 318 -32.73 -0.34 -25.15
N HIS A 319 -31.47 -0.62 -24.82
CA HIS A 319 -31.02 -1.92 -24.35
C HIS A 319 -30.40 -1.79 -22.97
N TYR A 320 -30.68 -2.77 -22.13
CA TYR A 320 -30.08 -2.90 -20.80
C TYR A 320 -28.86 -3.79 -20.90
N PHE A 321 -27.71 -3.26 -20.52
CA PHE A 321 -26.44 -3.98 -20.52
C PHE A 321 -25.99 -4.24 -19.08
N LYS A 322 -25.30 -5.37 -18.92
CA LYS A 322 -24.55 -5.67 -17.70
C LYS A 322 -23.07 -5.53 -18.00
N SER A 323 -22.35 -4.77 -17.19
CA SER A 323 -20.89 -4.69 -17.26
C SER A 323 -20.27 -5.83 -16.46
N ASN A 324 -19.15 -6.38 -16.93
CA ASN A 324 -18.32 -7.28 -16.12
C ASN A 324 -17.05 -6.60 -15.59
N LYS A 325 -16.67 -5.45 -16.17
CA LYS A 325 -15.43 -4.73 -15.88
C LYS A 325 -15.58 -3.25 -16.23
N ALA A 326 -14.99 -2.38 -15.43
CA ALA A 326 -14.86 -0.95 -15.73
C ALA A 326 -13.37 -0.55 -15.67
N VAL A 327 -12.89 0.22 -16.65
CA VAL A 327 -11.48 0.65 -16.72
C VAL A 327 -11.38 2.12 -17.06
N CYS A 328 -10.67 2.89 -16.24
CA CYS A 328 -10.28 4.25 -16.58
C CYS A 328 -8.95 4.27 -17.32
N THR A 329 -8.93 4.88 -18.50
CA THR A 329 -7.71 4.97 -19.33
C THR A 329 -6.73 6.07 -18.89
N GLU A 330 -7.15 6.99 -18.02
CA GLU A 330 -6.32 8.10 -17.54
C GLU A 330 -5.61 7.76 -16.22
N CYS A 331 -6.36 7.37 -15.19
CA CYS A 331 -5.81 7.03 -13.86
C CYS A 331 -5.57 5.53 -13.65
N GLY A 332 -5.92 4.70 -14.63
CA GLY A 332 -5.70 3.26 -14.54
C GLY A 332 -6.65 2.50 -13.60
N LEU A 333 -7.71 3.15 -13.08
CA LEU A 333 -8.75 2.48 -12.28
C LEU A 333 -9.26 1.23 -13.00
N ARG A 334 -9.33 0.11 -12.28
CA ARG A 334 -9.88 -1.16 -12.76
C ARG A 334 -10.83 -1.71 -11.71
N LEU A 335 -12.08 -1.90 -12.09
CA LEU A 335 -13.09 -2.53 -11.26
C LEU A 335 -13.70 -3.72 -12.00
N TYR A 336 -14.15 -4.70 -11.24
CA TYR A 336 -14.78 -5.92 -11.73
C TYR A 336 -16.12 -6.12 -11.03
N LYS A 337 -17.05 -6.84 -11.66
CA LYS A 337 -18.44 -7.01 -11.18
C LYS A 337 -18.61 -7.74 -9.83
N ASP A 338 -17.51 -8.08 -9.17
CA ASP A 338 -17.49 -8.78 -7.89
C ASP A 338 -17.41 -7.86 -6.67
N VAL A 339 -17.21 -6.55 -6.90
CA VAL A 339 -17.56 -5.50 -5.93
C VAL A 339 -18.99 -5.02 -6.18
N ASN A 340 -19.62 -4.39 -5.18
CA ASN A 340 -20.96 -3.82 -5.34
C ASN A 340 -20.90 -2.54 -6.22
N GLU A 341 -22.02 -1.86 -6.43
CA GLU A 341 -22.02 -0.62 -7.21
C GLU A 341 -21.22 0.45 -6.42
N PRO A 342 -20.42 1.30 -7.09
CA PRO A 342 -19.74 2.44 -6.45
C PRO A 342 -20.63 3.29 -5.54
N ALA A 343 -21.93 3.39 -5.85
CA ALA A 343 -22.89 4.09 -5.00
C ALA A 343 -23.08 3.45 -3.62
N ASP A 344 -22.91 2.13 -3.50
CA ASP A 344 -22.93 1.41 -2.23
C ASP A 344 -21.71 1.77 -1.34
N TYR A 345 -20.71 2.43 -1.93
CA TYR A 345 -19.48 2.88 -1.27
C TYR A 345 -19.37 4.41 -1.17
N GLY A 346 -20.46 5.14 -1.42
CA GLY A 346 -20.50 6.60 -1.24
C GLY A 346 -20.20 7.44 -2.48
N ILE A 347 -20.02 6.83 -3.65
CA ILE A 347 -19.98 7.58 -4.93
C ILE A 347 -21.39 8.03 -5.32
N ASN A 348 -21.53 9.22 -5.91
CA ASN A 348 -22.82 9.74 -6.37
C ASN A 348 -23.52 8.75 -7.33
N GLU A 349 -24.81 8.46 -7.11
CA GLU A 349 -25.60 7.49 -7.90
C GLU A 349 -25.59 7.77 -9.42
N ASP A 350 -25.54 9.04 -9.84
CA ASP A 350 -25.51 9.42 -11.26
C ASP A 350 -24.19 8.98 -11.94
N GLU A 351 -23.10 8.96 -11.17
CA GLU A 351 -21.77 8.53 -11.59
C GLU A 351 -21.52 7.04 -11.27
N GLY A 352 -22.20 6.52 -10.25
CA GLY A 352 -21.88 5.28 -9.57
C GLY A 352 -22.50 4.02 -10.15
N ARG A 353 -23.52 4.09 -11.03
CA ARG A 353 -24.05 2.88 -11.69
C ARG A 353 -23.16 2.44 -12.83
N ILE A 354 -22.36 1.41 -12.63
CA ILE A 354 -21.42 0.88 -13.64
C ILE A 354 -21.69 -0.59 -13.98
N TRP A 355 -22.37 -1.36 -13.13
CA TRP A 355 -22.68 -2.77 -13.40
C TRP A 355 -23.97 -2.93 -14.19
N GLU A 356 -25.00 -2.15 -13.91
CA GLU A 356 -26.24 -2.13 -14.70
C GLU A 356 -26.48 -0.75 -15.34
N TYR A 357 -26.45 -0.69 -16.67
CA TYR A 357 -26.60 0.56 -17.41
C TYR A 357 -27.46 0.41 -18.67
N THR A 358 -28.08 1.51 -19.09
CA THR A 358 -28.93 1.55 -20.29
C THR A 358 -28.19 2.24 -21.43
N HIS A 359 -28.28 1.67 -22.64
CA HIS A 359 -27.75 2.29 -23.85
C HIS A 359 -28.78 2.33 -24.96
N LEU A 360 -28.84 3.49 -25.63
CA LEU A 360 -29.64 3.69 -26.82
C LEU A 360 -28.82 3.36 -28.07
N ILE A 361 -29.16 2.25 -28.72
CA ILE A 361 -28.56 1.88 -30.01
C ILE A 361 -29.32 2.60 -31.12
N GLU A 362 -28.63 3.54 -31.77
CA GLU A 362 -29.09 4.23 -32.96
C GLU A 362 -28.27 3.72 -34.13
N ILE A 363 -28.89 2.93 -35.00
CA ILE A 363 -28.27 2.51 -36.26
C ILE A 363 -28.53 3.63 -37.26
N ASN A 364 -27.46 4.21 -37.82
CA ASN A 364 -27.53 5.16 -38.93
C ASN A 364 -27.80 4.47 -40.26
#